data_AF-A0A1X1QFS8-F1
#
_entry.id   AF-A0A1X1QFS8-F1
#
_cell.length_a   1.000
_cell.length_b   1.000
_cell.length_c   1.000
_cell.angle_alpha   90.00
_cell.angle_beta   90.00
_cell.angle_gamma   90.00
#
_symmetry.space_group_name_H-M   'P 1'
#
loop_
_entity.id
_entity.type
_entity.pdbx_description
1 polymer ?
#
loop_
_entity_poly.entity_id
_entity_poly.type
_entity_poly.pdbx_seq_one_letter_code
_entity_poly.pdbx_strand_id
1 'polypeptide(L)'
;MPTTDDFNIVYIAAFYGVLCLLIYWKLKQPLDLDTSRCIDVSSVKIKRYMVLLMALFVFAIFASVSGGFLAHQDTAWHQIAPRADDERIPTRLIIYNIFYPAYLVIGGSIAFYAKTRLTNGEFDGRFKIALVCNSLAPFMFLPSQDPEMMTFSTDLLNIVFRAAYWLMMLMWIVSLLEFTS
;
A
#
# COMPACT_ATOMS: atom_id res chain seq x y z
N MET A 1 2.29 -31.12 -3.98
CA MET A 1 3.24 -30.59 -2.97
C MET A 1 3.34 -29.10 -3.22
N PRO A 2 3.19 -28.24 -2.21
CA PRO A 2 3.39 -26.80 -2.39
C PRO A 2 4.82 -26.56 -2.90
N THR A 3 4.94 -25.77 -3.95
CA THR A 3 6.23 -25.44 -4.55
C THR A 3 6.98 -24.45 -3.65
N THR A 4 8.29 -24.33 -3.81
CA THR A 4 9.13 -23.38 -3.06
C THR A 4 8.62 -21.93 -3.14
N ASP A 5 7.86 -21.61 -4.18
CA ASP A 5 7.31 -20.27 -4.42
C ASP A 5 6.06 -19.97 -3.59
N ASP A 6 5.25 -20.99 -3.26
CA ASP A 6 4.07 -20.84 -2.41
C ASP A 6 4.45 -20.43 -0.99
N PHE A 7 5.57 -20.99 -0.50
CA PHE A 7 6.15 -20.58 0.77
C PHE A 7 6.64 -19.12 0.73
N ASN A 8 7.29 -18.70 -0.35
CA ASN A 8 7.78 -17.32 -0.49
C ASN A 8 6.64 -16.29 -0.44
N ILE A 9 5.50 -16.57 -1.08
CA ILE A 9 4.32 -15.70 -1.05
C ILE A 9 3.79 -15.53 0.39
N VAL A 10 3.71 -16.62 1.15
CA VAL A 10 3.26 -16.58 2.55
C VAL A 10 4.22 -15.78 3.42
N TYR A 11 5.54 -15.94 3.25
CA TYR A 11 6.54 -15.16 3.98
C TYR A 11 6.47 -13.67 3.65
N ILE A 12 6.28 -13.32 2.38
CA ILE A 12 6.12 -11.93 1.95
C ILE A 12 4.84 -11.32 2.55
N ALA A 13 3.72 -12.04 2.51
CA ALA A 13 2.46 -11.60 3.11
C ALA A 13 2.59 -11.41 4.64
N ALA A 14 3.23 -12.36 5.33
CA ALA A 14 3.51 -12.27 6.76
C ALA A 14 4.41 -11.06 7.10
N PHE A 15 5.45 -10.82 6.28
CA PHE A 15 6.32 -9.66 6.44
C PHE A 15 5.55 -8.35 6.35
N TYR A 16 4.70 -8.17 5.32
CA TYR A 16 3.87 -6.97 5.19
C TYR A 16 2.83 -6.86 6.31
N GLY A 17 2.26 -7.97 6.77
CA GLY A 17 1.35 -7.99 7.91
C GLY A 17 2.01 -7.51 9.20
N VAL A 18 3.21 -8.00 9.50
CA VAL A 18 4.01 -7.54 10.65
C VAL A 18 4.39 -6.06 10.49
N LEU A 19 4.82 -5.65 9.30
CA LEU A 19 5.15 -4.26 8.98
C LEU A 19 3.95 -3.33 9.23
N CYS A 20 2.75 -3.70 8.77
CA CYS A 20 1.51 -2.97 9.01
C CYS A 20 1.21 -2.84 10.51
N LEU A 21 1.34 -3.93 11.28
CA LEU A 21 1.12 -3.90 12.72
C LEU A 21 2.11 -2.98 13.44
N LEU A 22 3.39 -3.03 13.08
CA LEU A 22 4.42 -2.15 13.64
C LEU A 22 4.14 -0.68 13.32
N ILE A 23 3.78 -0.38 12.08
CA ILE A 23 3.41 0.97 11.63
C ILE A 23 2.17 1.45 12.40
N TYR A 24 1.12 0.63 12.45
CA TYR A 24 -0.10 0.94 13.18
C TYR A 24 0.17 1.22 14.67
N TRP A 25 0.93 0.36 15.34
CA TRP A 25 1.31 0.56 16.75
C TRP A 25 2.12 1.83 16.96
N LYS A 26 3.12 2.11 16.10
CA LYS A 26 3.93 3.33 16.18
C LYS A 26 3.10 4.59 15.99
N LEU A 27 2.17 4.60 15.03
CA LEU A 27 1.33 5.76 14.73
C LEU A 27 0.19 5.94 15.73
N LYS A 28 -0.31 4.85 16.33
CA LYS A 28 -1.35 4.88 17.36
C LYS A 28 -0.87 5.50 18.68
N GLN A 29 0.43 5.43 18.98
CA GLN A 29 0.99 6.07 20.17
C GLN A 29 0.67 7.58 20.13
N PRO A 30 0.01 8.12 21.19
CA PRO A 30 -0.28 9.54 21.25
C PRO A 30 1.04 10.30 21.22
N LEU A 31 1.12 11.33 20.38
CA LEU A 31 2.29 12.21 20.37
C LEU A 31 2.24 13.03 21.66
N ASP A 32 3.34 13.07 22.42
CA ASP A 32 3.46 13.87 23.65
C ASP A 32 3.06 15.32 23.38
N LEU A 33 1.82 15.65 23.73
CA LEU A 33 1.22 16.97 23.55
C LEU A 33 1.91 18.02 24.43
N ASP A 34 2.57 17.60 25.52
CA ASP A 34 3.24 18.49 26.46
C ASP A 34 4.50 19.15 25.90
N THR A 35 5.22 18.52 24.96
CA THR A 35 6.41 19.13 24.33
C THR A 35 6.04 20.27 23.37
N SER A 36 4.79 20.35 22.92
CA SER A 36 4.32 21.39 21.98
C SER A 36 3.99 22.72 22.66
N ARG A 37 3.93 22.77 24.01
CA ARG A 37 3.68 24.02 24.76
C ARG A 37 4.94 24.84 25.01
N CYS A 38 6.12 24.25 24.94
CA CYS A 38 7.39 24.86 25.36
C CYS A 38 8.40 25.09 24.21
N ILE A 39 8.13 24.57 23.00
CA ILE A 39 8.98 24.76 21.83
C ILE A 39 8.10 25.29 20.69
N ASP A 40 8.41 26.50 20.24
CA ASP A 40 7.90 27.19 19.04
C ASP A 40 6.97 26.33 18.16
N VAL A 41 5.66 26.52 18.38
CA VAL A 41 4.55 25.73 17.80
C VAL A 41 4.65 25.65 16.27
N SER A 42 5.28 26.64 15.64
CA SER A 42 5.52 26.72 14.20
C SER A 42 6.52 25.68 13.70
N SER A 43 7.64 25.49 14.40
CA SER A 43 8.74 24.62 13.98
C SER A 43 8.37 23.15 14.02
N VAL A 44 7.66 22.72 15.08
CA VAL A 44 7.16 21.34 15.20
C VAL A 44 6.13 21.05 14.11
N LYS A 45 5.24 22.01 13.80
CA LYS A 45 4.24 21.89 12.75
C LYS A 45 4.90 21.75 11.37
N ILE A 46 5.87 22.61 11.03
CA ILE A 46 6.62 22.52 9.77
C ILE A 46 7.28 21.15 9.62
N LYS A 47 7.92 20.64 10.67
CA LYS A 47 8.53 19.28 10.64
C LYS A 47 7.49 18.21 10.30
N ARG A 48 6.28 18.28 10.86
CA ARG A 48 5.22 17.30 10.58
C ARG A 48 4.78 17.34 9.11
N TYR A 49 4.64 18.53 8.53
CA TYR A 49 4.34 18.70 7.11
C TYR A 49 5.49 18.22 6.22
N MET A 50 6.74 18.47 6.58
CA MET A 50 7.90 17.99 5.82
C MET A 50 8.00 16.46 5.83
N VAL A 51 7.70 15.82 6.95
CA VAL A 51 7.62 14.35 7.04
C VAL A 51 6.49 13.81 6.16
N LEU A 52 5.31 14.44 6.18
CA LEU A 52 4.20 14.08 5.31
C LEU A 52 4.59 14.22 3.83
N LEU A 53 5.20 15.34 3.45
CA LEU A 53 5.64 15.61 2.09
C LEU A 53 6.69 14.59 1.62
N MET A 54 7.64 14.26 2.48
CA MET A 54 8.66 13.23 2.20
C MET A 54 8.01 11.86 1.99
N ALA A 55 7.03 11.50 2.82
CA ALA A 55 6.31 10.25 2.67
C ALA A 55 5.51 10.20 1.35
N LEU A 56 4.85 11.31 0.97
CA LEU A 56 4.20 11.47 -0.33
C LEU A 56 5.17 11.37 -1.51
N PHE A 57 6.37 11.94 -1.37
CA PHE A 57 7.41 11.85 -2.40
C PHE A 57 7.90 10.40 -2.59
N VAL A 58 8.16 9.69 -1.49
CA VAL A 58 8.49 8.26 -1.54
C VAL A 58 7.35 7.48 -2.19
N PHE A 59 6.09 7.74 -1.83
CA PHE A 59 4.94 7.12 -2.45
C PHE A 59 4.87 7.38 -3.97
N ALA A 60 5.15 8.61 -4.42
CA ALA A 60 5.17 8.96 -5.85
C ALA A 60 6.32 8.30 -6.63
N ILE A 61 7.44 7.97 -5.97
CA ILE A 61 8.50 7.17 -6.58
C ILE A 61 8.04 5.72 -6.74
N PHE A 62 7.45 5.12 -5.72
CA PHE A 62 6.91 3.75 -5.77
C PHE A 62 5.82 3.61 -6.85
N ALA A 63 4.79 4.46 -6.74
CA ALA A 63 4.33 5.33 -7.82
C ALA A 63 4.75 5.00 -9.27
N SER A 64 5.73 5.78 -9.67
CA SER A 64 6.31 5.85 -11.01
C SER A 64 7.07 4.58 -11.41
N VAL A 65 7.72 3.91 -10.45
CA VAL A 65 8.47 2.69 -10.73
C VAL A 65 7.53 1.53 -11.08
N SER A 66 6.46 1.34 -10.31
CA SER A 66 5.55 0.21 -10.54
C SER A 66 4.63 0.43 -11.74
N GLY A 67 3.92 1.56 -11.79
CA GLY A 67 2.95 1.85 -12.84
C GLY A 67 3.57 2.35 -14.15
N GLY A 68 4.80 2.86 -14.09
CA GLY A 68 5.55 3.30 -15.27
C GLY A 68 6.51 2.23 -15.75
N PHE A 69 7.66 2.11 -15.08
CA PHE A 69 8.78 1.31 -15.56
C PHE A 69 8.46 -0.19 -15.61
N LEU A 70 8.00 -0.77 -14.49
CA LEU A 70 7.74 -2.21 -14.41
C LEU A 70 6.52 -2.63 -15.24
N ALA A 71 5.44 -1.83 -15.24
CA ALA A 71 4.27 -2.11 -16.09
C ALA A 71 4.62 -2.12 -17.59
N HIS A 72 5.50 -1.22 -18.03
CA HIS A 72 5.92 -1.18 -19.43
C HIS A 72 6.85 -2.35 -19.79
N GLN A 73 7.71 -2.76 -18.86
CA GLN A 73 8.52 -3.98 -19.01
C GLN A 73 7.66 -5.24 -19.09
N ASP A 74 6.62 -5.34 -18.27
CA ASP A 74 5.68 -6.47 -18.29
C ASP A 74 5.00 -6.58 -19.66
N THR A 75 4.53 -5.46 -20.20
CA THR A 75 3.91 -5.39 -21.54
C THR A 75 4.88 -5.80 -22.65
N ALA A 76 6.13 -5.31 -22.60
CA ALA A 76 7.15 -5.68 -23.58
C ALA A 76 7.51 -7.18 -23.48
N TRP A 77 7.53 -7.73 -22.27
CA TRP A 77 7.81 -9.15 -22.03
C TRP A 77 6.72 -10.05 -22.63
N HIS A 78 5.45 -9.64 -22.51
CA HIS A 78 4.32 -10.33 -23.14
C HIS A 78 4.41 -10.37 -24.68
N GLN A 79 5.12 -9.44 -25.31
CA GLN A 79 5.27 -9.41 -26.77
C GLN A 79 6.39 -10.32 -27.28
N ILE A 80 7.38 -10.64 -26.43
CA ILE A 80 8.56 -11.42 -26.81
C ILE A 80 8.56 -12.86 -26.29
N ALA A 81 7.77 -13.17 -25.26
CA ALA A 81 7.67 -14.50 -24.68
C ALA A 81 6.79 -15.43 -25.57
N PRO A 82 7.34 -16.49 -26.20
CA PRO A 82 6.61 -17.29 -27.18
C PRO A 82 5.56 -18.26 -26.60
N ARG A 83 5.38 -18.32 -25.28
CA ARG A 83 4.48 -19.27 -24.60
C ARG A 83 3.73 -18.56 -23.48
N ALA A 84 2.40 -18.56 -23.59
CA ALA A 84 1.48 -18.09 -22.56
C ALA A 84 1.52 -18.94 -21.28
N ASP A 85 2.18 -20.11 -21.33
CA ASP A 85 2.15 -21.14 -20.29
C ASP A 85 3.35 -21.07 -19.32
N ASP A 86 4.28 -20.14 -19.50
CA ASP A 86 5.33 -19.89 -18.52
C ASP A 86 4.82 -18.83 -17.53
N GLU A 87 4.05 -19.30 -16.54
CA GLU A 87 3.28 -18.56 -15.52
C GLU A 87 4.09 -17.56 -14.67
N ARG A 88 5.36 -17.29 -15.01
CA ARG A 88 6.34 -16.65 -14.12
C ARG A 88 7.15 -15.59 -14.85
N ILE A 89 6.47 -14.57 -15.35
CA ILE A 89 7.14 -13.34 -15.76
C ILE A 89 7.74 -12.70 -14.48
N PRO A 90 9.08 -12.53 -14.39
CA PRO A 90 9.73 -12.05 -13.17
C PRO A 90 9.24 -10.65 -12.79
N THR A 91 8.93 -9.81 -13.78
CA THR A 91 8.39 -8.45 -13.58
C THR A 91 7.02 -8.46 -12.92
N ARG A 92 6.11 -9.32 -13.40
CA ARG A 92 4.76 -9.48 -12.84
C ARG A 92 4.79 -9.95 -11.38
N LEU A 93 5.67 -10.90 -11.07
CA LEU A 93 5.86 -11.40 -9.70
C LEU A 93 6.30 -10.27 -8.75
N ILE A 94 7.22 -9.41 -9.20
CA ILE A 94 7.71 -8.26 -8.42
C ILE A 94 6.59 -7.23 -8.21
N ILE A 95 5.80 -6.94 -9.24
CA ILE A 95 4.69 -5.98 -9.15
C ILE A 95 3.67 -6.45 -8.09
N TYR A 96 3.22 -7.71 -8.18
CA TYR A 96 2.18 -8.22 -7.28
C TYR A 96 2.65 -8.52 -5.87
N ASN A 97 3.86 -9.03 -5.68
CA ASN A 97 4.31 -9.44 -4.35
C ASN A 97 4.96 -8.30 -3.56
N ILE A 98 5.53 -7.30 -4.23
CA ILE A 98 6.29 -6.24 -3.56
C ILE A 98 5.57 -4.91 -3.68
N PHE A 99 5.32 -4.44 -4.90
CA PHE A 99 4.83 -3.08 -5.11
C PHE A 99 3.37 -2.91 -4.71
N TYR A 100 2.48 -3.83 -5.09
CA TYR A 100 1.06 -3.73 -4.76
C TYR A 100 0.79 -3.72 -3.24
N PRO A 101 1.37 -4.64 -2.45
CA PRO A 101 1.29 -4.57 -0.99
C PRO A 101 1.92 -3.29 -0.44
N ALA A 102 3.10 -2.89 -0.95
CA ALA A 102 3.78 -1.68 -0.50
C ALA A 102 2.93 -0.41 -0.71
N TYR A 103 2.16 -0.31 -1.80
CA TYR A 103 1.24 0.81 -2.02
C TYR A 103 0.21 0.95 -0.91
N LEU A 104 -0.37 -0.17 -0.50
CA LEU A 104 -1.39 -0.18 0.55
C LEU A 104 -0.80 0.21 1.89
N VAL A 105 0.37 -0.34 2.21
CA VAL A 105 1.02 -0.02 3.48
C VAL A 105 1.48 1.43 3.51
N ILE A 106 2.17 1.91 2.48
CA ILE A 106 2.67 3.27 2.43
C ILE A 106 1.51 4.27 2.35
N GLY A 107 0.57 4.07 1.42
CA GLY A 107 -0.62 4.94 1.27
C GLY A 107 -1.47 5.00 2.54
N GLY A 108 -1.76 3.83 3.13
CA GLY A 108 -2.47 3.72 4.40
C GLY A 108 -1.72 4.38 5.56
N SER A 109 -0.40 4.22 5.62
CA SER A 109 0.43 4.85 6.65
C SER A 109 0.45 6.38 6.54
N ILE A 110 0.47 6.95 5.33
CA ILE A 110 0.41 8.40 5.10
C ILE A 110 -0.94 8.95 5.55
N ALA A 111 -2.03 8.23 5.24
CA ALA A 111 -3.37 8.62 5.68
C ALA A 111 -3.43 8.59 7.22
N PHE A 112 -2.98 7.51 7.84
CA PHE A 112 -3.01 7.35 9.29
C PHE A 112 -2.09 8.36 10.01
N TYR A 113 -0.94 8.70 9.43
CA TYR A 113 -0.07 9.79 9.88
C TYR A 113 -0.77 11.14 9.82
N ALA A 114 -1.46 11.43 8.71
CA ALA A 114 -2.24 12.66 8.58
C ALA A 114 -3.33 12.76 9.68
N LYS A 115 -4.03 11.66 9.99
CA LYS A 115 -5.06 11.64 11.05
C LYS A 115 -4.52 11.92 12.44
N THR A 116 -3.37 11.32 12.76
CA THR A 116 -2.85 11.27 14.14
C THR A 116 -1.95 12.45 14.49
N ARG A 117 -1.48 13.22 13.51
CA ARG A 117 -0.47 14.27 13.70
C ARG A 117 -0.88 15.66 13.18
N LEU A 118 -1.86 15.73 12.26
CA LEU A 118 -2.40 16.99 11.75
C LEU A 118 -3.82 17.21 12.28
N THR A 119 -4.14 18.46 12.62
CA THR A 119 -5.46 18.82 13.15
C THR A 119 -6.48 18.87 12.01
N ASN A 120 -7.73 18.49 12.24
CA ASN A 120 -8.78 18.46 11.21
C ASN A 120 -9.02 19.81 10.50
N GLY A 121 -8.73 20.93 11.16
CA GLY A 121 -8.81 22.26 10.55
C GLY A 121 -7.64 22.64 9.64
N GLU A 122 -6.54 21.88 9.67
CA GLU A 122 -5.30 22.19 8.94
C GLU A 122 -5.10 21.32 7.69
N PHE A 123 -5.97 20.32 7.50
CA PHE A 123 -5.86 19.31 6.45
C PHE A 123 -7.16 19.22 5.67
N ASP A 124 -7.14 19.74 4.44
CA ASP A 124 -8.32 19.85 3.56
C ASP A 124 -8.99 18.48 3.33
N GLY A 125 -10.30 18.42 3.51
CA GLY A 125 -11.12 17.25 3.24
C GLY A 125 -10.95 16.72 1.81
N ARG A 126 -10.73 17.60 0.83
CA ARG A 126 -10.50 17.19 -0.56
C ARG A 126 -9.18 16.47 -0.73
N PHE A 127 -8.13 16.93 -0.04
CA PHE A 127 -6.83 16.28 -0.07
C PHE A 127 -6.85 14.91 0.64
N LYS A 128 -7.64 14.77 1.73
CA LYS A 128 -7.90 13.48 2.38
C LYS A 128 -8.50 12.47 1.41
N ILE A 129 -9.54 12.87 0.68
CA ILE A 129 -10.20 12.02 -0.31
C ILE A 129 -9.24 11.67 -1.45
N ALA A 130 -8.45 12.64 -1.95
CA ALA A 130 -7.45 12.36 -2.98
C ALA A 130 -6.41 11.33 -2.52
N LEU A 131 -5.95 11.42 -1.27
CA LEU A 131 -5.01 10.47 -0.69
C LEU A 131 -5.60 9.05 -0.58
N VAL A 132 -6.88 8.96 -0.21
CA VAL A 132 -7.64 7.70 -0.18
C VAL A 132 -7.73 7.09 -1.58
N CYS A 133 -8.18 7.86 -2.57
CA CYS A 133 -8.30 7.40 -3.95
C CYS A 133 -6.95 6.92 -4.51
N ASN A 134 -5.87 7.64 -4.20
CA ASN A 134 -4.53 7.28 -4.63
C ASN A 134 -4.02 5.98 -3.99
N SER A 135 -4.38 5.73 -2.72
CA SER A 135 -4.06 4.47 -2.04
C SER A 135 -4.82 3.27 -2.60
N LEU A 136 -6.01 3.51 -3.18
CA LEU A 136 -6.85 2.50 -3.83
C LEU A 136 -6.51 2.29 -5.32
N ALA A 137 -5.61 3.10 -5.90
CA ALA A 137 -5.25 3.03 -7.31
C ALA A 137 -4.78 1.63 -7.79
N PRO A 138 -3.97 0.85 -7.03
CA PRO A 138 -3.54 -0.49 -7.46
C PRO A 138 -4.68 -1.44 -7.83
N PHE A 139 -5.84 -1.31 -7.18
CA PHE A 139 -7.00 -2.17 -7.46
C PHE A 139 -7.67 -1.88 -8.78
N MET A 140 -7.58 -0.64 -9.27
CA MET A 140 -8.09 -0.30 -10.58
C MET A 140 -7.24 -0.95 -11.70
N PHE A 141 -5.99 -1.32 -11.41
CA PHE A 141 -5.09 -1.94 -12.37
C PHE A 141 -5.16 -3.48 -12.39
N LEU A 142 -5.61 -4.11 -11.29
CA LEU A 142 -5.76 -5.58 -11.20
C LEU A 142 -6.55 -6.22 -12.35
N PRO A 143 -7.76 -5.77 -12.72
CA PRO A 143 -8.54 -6.40 -13.80
C PRO A 143 -7.83 -6.34 -15.17
N SER A 144 -7.02 -5.31 -15.38
CA SER A 144 -6.32 -5.10 -16.65
C SER A 144 -5.03 -5.92 -16.72
N GLN A 145 -4.31 -6.05 -15.61
CA GLN A 145 -3.01 -6.72 -15.57
C GLN A 145 -3.13 -8.22 -15.34
N ASP A 146 -4.07 -8.70 -14.52
CA ASP A 146 -4.25 -10.13 -14.29
C ASP A 146 -5.72 -10.49 -13.98
N PRO A 147 -6.51 -10.82 -15.00
CA PRO A 147 -7.92 -11.20 -14.84
C PRO A 147 -8.12 -12.46 -14.00
N GLU A 148 -7.12 -13.35 -13.92
CA GLU A 148 -7.19 -14.61 -13.16
C GLU A 148 -7.11 -14.38 -11.64
N MET A 149 -6.64 -13.20 -11.22
CA MET A 149 -6.76 -12.76 -9.83
C MET A 149 -8.20 -12.44 -9.42
N MET A 150 -9.12 -12.27 -10.40
CA MET A 150 -10.55 -12.02 -10.16
C MET A 150 -11.44 -13.26 -10.32
N THR A 151 -10.90 -14.38 -10.82
CA THR A 151 -11.62 -15.66 -10.92
C THR A 151 -11.43 -16.51 -9.66
N PHE A 152 -12.37 -17.39 -9.35
CA PHE A 152 -12.31 -18.24 -8.17
C PHE A 152 -11.17 -19.27 -8.35
N SER A 153 -10.10 -19.17 -7.57
CA SER A 153 -9.01 -20.15 -7.58
C SER A 153 -9.43 -21.40 -6.83
N THR A 154 -9.07 -22.58 -7.35
CA THR A 154 -9.30 -23.88 -6.68
C THR A 154 -8.22 -24.22 -5.65
N ASP A 155 -7.15 -23.43 -5.56
CA ASP A 155 -6.03 -23.71 -4.66
C ASP A 155 -6.19 -23.00 -3.31
N LEU A 156 -6.15 -23.77 -2.22
CA LEU A 156 -6.49 -23.30 -0.87
C LEU A 156 -5.53 -22.21 -0.37
N LEU A 157 -4.24 -22.32 -0.70
CA LEU A 157 -3.23 -21.30 -0.34
C LEU A 157 -3.46 -19.99 -1.07
N ASN A 158 -3.88 -20.05 -2.34
CA ASN A 158 -4.21 -18.88 -3.14
C ASN A 158 -5.48 -18.20 -2.60
N ILE A 159 -6.48 -18.99 -2.19
CA ILE A 159 -7.68 -18.48 -1.51
C ILE A 159 -7.32 -17.78 -0.20
N VAL A 160 -6.46 -18.38 0.65
CA VAL A 160 -6.06 -17.79 1.93
C VAL A 160 -5.25 -16.51 1.72
N PHE A 161 -4.31 -16.50 0.77
CA PHE A 161 -3.56 -15.29 0.42
C PHE A 161 -4.49 -14.17 -0.06
N ARG A 162 -5.40 -14.48 -0.99
CA ARG A 162 -6.41 -13.53 -1.49
C ARG A 162 -7.30 -13.05 -0.35
N ALA A 163 -7.80 -13.93 0.52
CA ALA A 163 -8.64 -13.56 1.65
C ALA A 163 -7.91 -12.69 2.69
N ALA A 164 -6.64 -13.00 3.00
CA ALA A 164 -5.81 -12.18 3.88
C ALA A 164 -5.54 -10.80 3.26
N TYR A 165 -5.29 -10.75 1.95
CA TYR A 165 -5.14 -9.52 1.19
C TYR A 165 -6.43 -8.68 1.20
N TRP A 166 -7.60 -9.31 0.99
CA TRP A 166 -8.92 -8.67 1.08
C TRP A 166 -9.30 -8.23 2.50
N LEU A 167 -8.90 -8.97 3.54
CA LEU A 167 -9.11 -8.59 4.93
C LEU A 167 -8.22 -7.42 5.35
N MET A 168 -6.95 -7.43 4.94
CA MET A 168 -6.05 -6.29 5.12
C MET A 168 -6.66 -5.05 4.45
N MET A 169 -7.19 -5.21 3.24
CA MET A 169 -7.94 -4.19 2.51
C MET A 169 -9.15 -3.66 3.27
N LEU A 170 -10.02 -4.54 3.79
CA LEU A 170 -11.18 -4.16 4.58
C LEU A 170 -10.76 -3.39 5.84
N MET A 171 -9.72 -3.85 6.53
CA MET A 171 -9.17 -3.18 7.71
C MET A 171 -8.71 -1.74 7.38
N TRP A 172 -8.05 -1.55 6.23
CA TRP A 172 -7.61 -0.23 5.79
C TRP A 172 -8.77 0.64 5.28
N ILE A 173 -9.71 0.12 4.49
CA ILE A 173 -10.91 0.87 4.06
C ILE A 173 -11.75 1.31 5.25
N VAL A 174 -11.93 0.44 6.27
CA VAL A 174 -12.65 0.79 7.50
C VAL A 174 -11.91 1.90 8.27
N SER A 175 -10.59 1.82 8.38
CA SER A 175 -9.75 2.91 8.95
C SER A 175 -9.90 4.23 8.17
N LEU A 176 -10.17 4.18 6.86
CA LEU A 176 -10.39 5.33 5.98
C LEU A 176 -11.84 5.85 6.01
N LEU A 177 -12.84 5.04 6.32
CA LEU A 177 -14.23 5.48 6.52
C LEU A 177 -14.35 6.37 7.76
N GLU A 178 -13.65 6.03 8.83
CA GLU A 178 -13.50 6.88 10.03
C GLU A 178 -12.79 8.23 9.77
N PHE A 179 -12.31 8.47 8.54
CA PHE A 179 -11.65 9.71 8.13
C PHE A 179 -12.63 10.74 7.56
N THR A 180 -13.82 10.29 7.14
CA THR A 180 -14.87 11.12 6.52
C THR A 180 -15.96 11.56 7.50
N SER A 181 -16.08 10.90 8.66
CA SER A 181 -16.95 11.25 9.79
C SER A 181 -16.27 12.23 10.74
#